data_AF-Q0VUL8-F1
#
_entry.id   AF-Q0VUL8-F1
#
_cell.length_a   1.000
_cell.length_b   1.000
_cell.length_c   1.000
_cell.angle_alpha   90.00
_cell.angle_beta   90.00
_cell.angle_gamma   90.00
#
_symmetry.space_group_name_H-M   'P 1'
#
loop_
_entity.id
_entity.type
_entity.pdbx_description
1 polymer ?
#
loop_
_entity_poly.entity_id
_entity_poly.type
_entity_poly.pdbx_seq_one_letter_code
_entity_poly.pdbx_strand_id
1 'polypeptide(L)'
;IPVIPPDLRTMVQLDGGRFATSDLNDLYRRVINRNNRLARLQEILAPEIIVRNEKRMLQEAVDALIDNGRRGRTVVGANNRALKSLSDIIEGKQGRFRQNLLGKRVDYSGRSVIVVGPKLKMHQCGLPKEMAIELFQPFVIHRLIRQNIVNNIKAAKKLIQKGDDEVMQVLQEVIEGHPILLNRAPTLHRLGIQAFEPKLVGGRAIQLHPLVCPAFNADFDGDQMAVHVPLALEAQTEARMLMLASNNILSPATGEPIVTPSQDMVLGSYYLTALQPNFKKPKFGDNQKTYASLEDVFFAFEDKRVG
;
A
#
# COMPACT_ATOMS: atom_id res chain seq x y z
N ILE A 1 30.84 20.24 -20.04
CA ILE A 1 29.59 19.99 -19.26
C ILE A 1 28.93 18.76 -19.86
N PRO A 2 28.73 17.68 -19.09
CA PRO A 2 28.06 16.48 -19.59
C PRO A 2 26.57 16.76 -19.88
N VAL A 3 26.05 16.12 -20.92
CA VAL A 3 24.63 16.18 -21.29
C VAL A 3 23.96 14.88 -20.88
N ILE A 4 22.87 14.98 -20.12
CA ILE A 4 22.10 13.81 -19.70
C ILE A 4 21.49 13.08 -20.91
N PRO A 5 21.44 11.73 -20.89
CA PRO A 5 20.81 10.92 -21.93
C PRO A 5 19.42 11.45 -22.33
N PRO A 6 19.08 11.47 -23.63
CA PRO A 6 17.79 11.98 -24.12
C PRO A 6 16.57 11.39 -23.41
N ASP A 7 16.61 10.11 -23.07
CA ASP A 7 15.51 9.39 -22.42
C ASP A 7 15.21 9.87 -20.99
N LEU A 8 16.16 10.55 -20.34
CA LEU A 8 15.94 11.17 -19.02
C LEU A 8 15.45 12.62 -19.13
N ARG A 9 15.43 13.18 -20.34
CA ARG A 9 14.95 14.53 -20.68
C ARG A 9 13.99 14.48 -21.87
N THR A 10 13.01 13.61 -21.77
CA THR A 10 12.09 13.27 -22.86
C THR A 10 11.37 14.47 -23.46
N MET A 11 11.12 14.37 -24.76
CA MET A 11 10.16 15.19 -25.50
C MET A 11 9.11 14.23 -26.03
N VAL A 12 7.88 14.37 -25.54
CA VAL A 12 6.77 13.48 -25.90
C VAL A 12 5.76 14.27 -26.70
N GLN A 13 5.34 13.73 -27.85
CA GLN A 13 4.26 14.29 -28.63
C GLN A 13 2.92 13.93 -27.98
N LEU A 14 2.10 14.94 -27.73
CA LEU A 14 0.73 14.80 -27.25
C LEU A 14 -0.24 14.82 -28.43
N ASP A 15 -1.45 14.33 -28.20
CA ASP A 15 -2.55 14.41 -29.16
C ASP A 15 -2.81 15.87 -29.57
N GLY A 16 -3.03 16.09 -30.87
CA GLY A 16 -3.17 17.43 -31.44
C GLY A 16 -1.87 18.14 -31.81
N GLY A 17 -0.76 17.41 -31.95
CA GLY A 17 0.50 17.94 -32.49
C GLY A 17 1.30 18.83 -31.53
N ARG A 18 0.92 18.87 -30.25
CA ARG A 18 1.66 19.59 -29.20
C ARG A 18 2.81 18.72 -28.67
N PHE A 19 3.87 19.35 -28.18
CA PHE A 19 4.99 18.64 -27.56
C PHE A 19 5.09 18.99 -26.07
N ALA A 20 5.22 17.96 -25.23
CA ALA A 20 5.60 18.10 -23.84
C ALA A 20 7.11 17.89 -23.71
N THR A 21 7.82 18.92 -23.25
CA THR A 21 9.28 18.92 -23.11
C THR A 21 9.70 19.03 -21.67
N SER A 22 10.75 18.31 -21.28
CA SER A 22 11.43 18.53 -20.00
C SER A 22 12.06 19.93 -19.90
N ASP A 23 11.94 20.58 -18.73
CA ASP A 23 12.54 21.88 -18.44
C ASP A 23 14.07 21.89 -18.67
N LEU A 24 14.74 20.75 -18.47
CA LEU A 24 16.18 20.60 -18.70
C LEU A 24 16.58 20.90 -20.15
N ASN A 25 15.72 20.59 -21.12
CA ASN A 25 16.02 20.83 -22.53
C ASN A 25 16.16 22.34 -22.81
N ASP A 26 15.37 23.17 -22.13
CA ASP A 26 15.46 24.63 -22.25
C ASP A 26 16.75 25.17 -21.63
N LEU A 27 17.15 24.64 -20.48
CA LEU A 27 18.39 25.02 -19.80
C LEU A 27 19.62 24.61 -20.63
N TYR A 28 19.65 23.38 -21.16
CA TYR A 28 20.70 22.93 -22.07
C TYR A 28 20.77 23.78 -23.34
N ARG A 29 19.63 24.09 -23.96
CA ARG A 29 19.55 24.94 -25.15
C ARG A 29 20.15 26.33 -24.89
N ARG A 30 19.89 26.92 -23.72
CA ARG A 30 20.49 28.21 -23.34
C ARG A 30 22.01 28.13 -23.23
N VAL A 31 22.55 27.11 -22.57
CA VAL A 31 24.01 26.89 -22.44
C VAL A 31 24.66 26.74 -23.82
N ILE A 32 24.09 25.90 -24.69
CA ILE A 32 24.61 25.65 -26.05
C ILE A 32 24.61 26.95 -26.87
N ASN A 33 23.50 27.69 -26.86
CA ASN A 33 23.39 28.94 -27.63
C ASN A 33 24.37 30.01 -27.14
N ARG A 34 24.57 30.14 -25.83
CA ARG A 34 25.55 31.07 -25.23
C ARG A 34 26.99 30.66 -25.54
N ASN A 35 27.30 29.37 -25.49
CA ASN A 35 28.62 28.86 -25.82
C ASN A 35 28.97 29.10 -27.29
N ASN A 36 28.04 28.79 -28.21
CA ASN A 36 28.23 29.03 -29.64
C ASN A 36 28.37 30.53 -29.96
N ARG A 37 27.62 31.39 -29.26
CA ARG A 37 27.74 32.85 -29.40
C ARG A 37 29.09 33.37 -28.90
N LEU A 38 29.58 32.87 -27.76
CA LEU A 38 30.89 33.23 -27.23
C LEU A 38 32.01 32.83 -28.19
N ALA A 39 31.95 31.61 -28.75
CA ALA A 39 32.93 31.14 -29.73
C ALA A 39 33.01 32.08 -30.96
N ARG A 40 31.86 32.45 -31.54
CA ARG A 40 31.81 33.41 -32.66
C ARG A 40 32.37 34.80 -32.31
N LEU A 41 32.10 35.29 -31.10
CA LEU A 41 32.62 36.59 -30.65
C LEU A 41 34.15 36.57 -30.49
N GLN A 42 34.73 35.41 -30.13
CA GLN A 42 36.17 35.22 -30.06
C GLN A 42 36.81 35.15 -31.46
N GLU A 43 36.16 34.46 -32.40
CA GLU A 43 36.62 34.38 -33.80
C GLU A 43 36.69 35.76 -34.47
N ILE A 44 35.72 36.63 -34.19
CA ILE A 44 35.64 37.99 -34.77
C ILE A 44 36.53 38.99 -33.98
N LEU A 45 37.27 38.54 -32.96
CA LEU A 45 38.10 39.40 -32.08
C LEU A 45 37.30 40.58 -31.52
N ALA A 46 36.07 40.32 -31.06
CA ALA A 46 35.21 41.34 -30.48
C ALA A 46 35.87 41.99 -29.24
N PRO A 47 35.55 43.27 -28.94
CA PRO A 47 36.08 43.97 -27.77
C PRO A 47 35.94 43.19 -26.47
N GLU A 48 36.94 43.29 -25.58
CA GLU A 48 37.01 42.52 -24.33
C GLU A 48 35.77 42.70 -23.44
N ILE A 49 35.16 43.89 -23.45
CA ILE A 49 33.95 44.19 -22.66
C ILE A 49 32.79 43.27 -23.09
N ILE A 50 32.60 43.07 -24.40
CA ILE A 50 31.54 42.23 -24.96
C ILE A 50 31.81 40.76 -24.63
N VAL A 51 33.06 40.32 -24.80
CA VAL A 51 33.49 38.96 -24.47
C VAL A 51 33.29 38.68 -22.98
N ARG A 52 33.63 39.63 -22.10
CA ARG A 52 33.44 39.49 -20.64
C ARG A 52 31.96 39.39 -20.26
N ASN A 53 31.09 40.16 -20.91
CA ASN A 53 29.65 40.05 -20.68
C ASN A 53 29.09 38.71 -21.16
N GLU A 54 29.49 38.20 -22.32
CA GLU A 54 29.01 36.90 -22.80
C GLU A 54 29.54 35.74 -21.93
N LYS A 55 30.78 35.83 -21.44
CA LYS A 55 31.31 34.88 -20.42
C LYS A 55 30.45 34.87 -19.16
N ARG A 56 30.02 36.03 -18.65
CA ARG A 56 29.09 36.14 -17.52
C ARG A 56 27.73 35.48 -17.83
N MET A 57 27.18 35.75 -19.01
CA MET A 57 25.90 35.17 -19.44
C MET A 57 25.96 33.64 -19.60
N LEU A 58 27.09 33.12 -20.09
CA LEU A 58 27.32 31.68 -20.15
C LEU A 58 27.42 31.08 -18.75
N GLN A 59 28.13 31.71 -17.82
CA GLN A 59 28.20 31.26 -16.43
C GLN A 59 26.81 31.20 -15.79
N GLU A 60 25.99 32.24 -15.95
CA GLU A 60 24.62 32.26 -15.42
C GLU A 60 23.73 31.16 -16.02
N ALA A 61 23.92 30.81 -17.30
CA ALA A 61 23.19 29.71 -17.93
C ALA A 61 23.61 28.34 -17.37
N VAL A 62 24.89 28.16 -17.05
CA VAL A 62 25.42 26.94 -16.42
C VAL A 62 24.96 26.84 -14.97
N ASP A 63 24.99 27.95 -14.23
CA ASP A 63 24.50 28.02 -12.86
C ASP A 63 23.01 27.62 -12.82
N ALA A 64 22.18 28.17 -13.71
CA ALA A 64 20.76 27.81 -13.80
C ALA A 64 20.50 26.36 -14.24
N LEU A 65 21.39 25.76 -15.04
CA LEU A 65 21.29 24.34 -15.42
C LEU A 65 21.52 23.42 -14.22
N ILE A 66 22.54 23.73 -13.41
CA ILE A 66 22.91 22.93 -12.24
C ILE A 66 21.90 23.16 -11.12
N ASP A 67 21.69 24.41 -10.73
CA ASP A 67 20.90 24.81 -9.56
C ASP A 67 20.24 26.19 -9.79
N ASN A 68 18.99 26.14 -10.25
CA ASN A 68 18.25 27.34 -10.64
C ASN A 68 17.72 28.10 -9.42
N GLY A 69 18.35 29.21 -9.08
CA GLY A 69 17.91 30.10 -7.99
C GLY A 69 18.90 30.24 -6.84
N ARG A 70 20.00 29.48 -6.85
CA ARG A 70 21.06 29.63 -5.85
C ARG A 70 21.82 30.95 -5.97
N ARG A 71 22.00 31.47 -7.18
CA ARG A 71 22.62 32.77 -7.44
C ARG A 71 21.79 33.58 -8.43
N GLY A 72 21.46 34.81 -8.06
CA GLY A 72 20.74 35.74 -8.92
C GLY A 72 19.24 35.42 -9.06
N ARG A 73 18.66 35.86 -10.17
CA ARG A 73 17.22 35.72 -10.45
C ARG A 73 16.94 34.35 -11.07
N THR A 74 15.91 33.68 -10.58
CA THR A 74 15.45 32.40 -11.13
C THR A 74 15.07 32.53 -12.59
N VAL A 75 15.53 31.57 -13.38
CA VAL A 75 15.15 31.46 -14.79
C VAL A 75 13.75 30.89 -14.88
N VAL A 76 12.84 31.68 -15.46
CA VAL A 76 11.45 31.31 -15.69
C VAL A 76 11.22 30.86 -17.13
N GLY A 77 10.32 29.88 -17.29
CA GLY A 77 9.81 29.40 -18.57
C GLY A 77 8.62 30.23 -19.07
N ALA A 78 8.01 29.80 -20.17
CA ALA A 78 6.88 30.49 -20.81
C ALA A 78 5.65 30.68 -19.90
N ASN A 79 5.46 29.80 -18.91
CA ASN A 79 4.33 29.86 -17.98
C ASN A 79 4.64 30.65 -16.69
N ASN A 80 5.66 31.53 -16.69
CA ASN A 80 6.16 32.24 -15.50
C ASN A 80 6.58 31.34 -14.32
N ARG A 81 6.66 30.03 -14.54
CA ARG A 81 7.16 29.05 -13.57
C ARG A 81 8.68 28.96 -13.67
N ALA A 82 9.35 28.87 -12.53
CA ALA A 82 10.78 28.55 -12.50
C ALA A 82 11.03 27.18 -13.15
N LEU A 83 12.04 27.12 -14.02
CA LEU A 83 12.47 25.86 -14.65
C LEU A 83 13.12 24.96 -13.62
N LYS A 84 12.80 23.65 -13.63
CA LYS A 84 13.47 22.68 -12.75
C LYS A 84 14.89 22.41 -13.24
N SER A 85 15.86 22.58 -12.34
CA SER A 85 17.29 22.30 -12.58
C SER A 85 17.65 20.83 -12.30
N LEU A 86 18.93 20.49 -12.50
CA LEU A 86 19.43 19.14 -12.19
C LEU A 86 19.34 18.82 -10.69
N SER A 87 19.68 19.77 -9.82
CA SER A 87 19.58 19.60 -8.36
C SER A 87 18.12 19.41 -7.92
N ASP A 88 17.18 20.17 -8.48
CA ASP A 88 15.73 20.08 -8.14
C ASP A 88 15.10 18.72 -8.45
N ILE A 89 15.65 17.98 -9.43
CA ILE A 89 15.17 16.65 -9.78
C ILE A 89 15.57 15.64 -8.70
N ILE A 90 16.68 15.88 -8.01
CA ILE A 90 17.23 14.99 -7.01
C ILE A 90 16.65 15.32 -5.63
N GLU A 91 16.59 16.61 -5.29
CA GLU A 91 16.22 17.11 -3.98
C GLU A 91 14.70 17.35 -3.80
N GLY A 92 14.29 17.54 -2.55
CA GLY A 92 12.92 17.89 -2.19
C GLY A 92 11.95 16.69 -2.13
N LYS A 93 10.68 17.01 -1.87
CA LYS A 93 9.61 16.00 -1.70
C LYS A 93 9.25 15.28 -3.00
N GLN A 94 9.30 16.00 -4.12
CA GLN A 94 9.10 15.45 -5.46
C GLN A 94 10.41 14.96 -6.12
N GLY A 95 11.53 15.03 -5.38
CA GLY A 95 12.83 14.58 -5.87
C GLY A 95 12.91 13.07 -5.96
N ARG A 96 13.87 12.59 -6.77
CA ARG A 96 14.09 11.16 -7.04
C ARG A 96 14.30 10.34 -5.77
N PHE A 97 15.01 10.85 -4.76
CA PHE A 97 15.29 10.10 -3.54
C PHE A 97 14.00 9.74 -2.77
N ARG A 98 13.15 10.73 -2.49
CA ARG A 98 11.97 10.50 -1.64
C ARG A 98 10.83 9.85 -2.42
N GLN A 99 10.57 10.29 -3.65
CA GLN A 99 9.39 9.85 -4.39
C GLN A 99 9.59 8.57 -5.18
N ASN A 100 10.80 8.29 -5.67
CA ASN A 100 11.05 7.17 -6.60
C ASN A 100 11.93 6.06 -6.03
N LEU A 101 12.87 6.39 -5.14
CA LEU A 101 13.73 5.39 -4.51
C LEU A 101 13.06 4.77 -3.28
N LEU A 102 12.55 5.60 -2.37
CA LEU A 102 11.87 5.14 -1.16
C LEU A 102 10.39 4.81 -1.39
N GLY A 103 9.72 5.57 -2.25
CA GLY A 103 8.35 5.28 -2.70
C GLY A 103 8.37 4.63 -4.08
N LYS A 104 7.65 3.52 -4.24
CA LYS A 104 7.39 2.93 -5.56
C LYS A 104 5.95 2.45 -5.65
N ARG A 105 5.39 2.55 -6.85
CA ARG A 105 4.19 1.79 -7.19
C ARG A 105 4.63 0.35 -7.41
N VAL A 106 3.89 -0.58 -6.84
CA VAL A 106 4.22 -2.01 -6.85
C VAL A 106 3.11 -2.80 -7.53
N ASP A 107 3.49 -3.77 -8.33
CA ASP A 107 2.57 -4.75 -8.91
C ASP A 107 2.10 -5.74 -7.83
N TYR A 108 1.17 -6.65 -8.20
CA TYR A 108 0.57 -7.62 -7.28
C TYR A 108 -0.02 -6.96 -6.02
N SER A 109 -0.68 -5.82 -6.23
CA SER A 109 -1.34 -5.05 -5.20
C SER A 109 -2.76 -4.68 -5.58
N GLY A 110 -3.61 -4.54 -4.57
CA GLY A 110 -5.02 -4.18 -4.71
C GLY A 110 -5.45 -3.24 -3.59
N ARG A 111 -6.63 -2.62 -3.73
CA ARG A 111 -7.24 -1.82 -2.67
C ARG A 111 -8.74 -2.00 -2.69
N SER A 112 -9.36 -2.15 -1.53
CA SER A 112 -10.81 -2.11 -1.38
C SER A 112 -11.22 -1.59 -0.01
N VAL A 113 -12.51 -1.29 0.14
CA VAL A 113 -13.16 -0.94 1.40
C VAL A 113 -13.17 -2.15 2.32
N ILE A 114 -12.97 -1.92 3.61
CA ILE A 114 -13.03 -2.97 4.63
C ILE A 114 -14.41 -3.06 5.27
N VAL A 115 -14.81 -4.28 5.62
CA VAL A 115 -16.02 -4.59 6.37
C VAL A 115 -15.71 -5.57 7.49
N VAL A 116 -16.56 -5.64 8.50
CA VAL A 116 -16.35 -6.52 9.65
C VAL A 116 -16.54 -8.00 9.28
N GLY A 117 -15.59 -8.85 9.69
CA GLY A 117 -15.65 -10.31 9.52
C GLY A 117 -15.62 -11.03 10.87
N PRO A 118 -16.71 -11.04 11.66
CA PRO A 118 -16.69 -11.53 13.04
C PRO A 118 -16.52 -13.05 13.16
N LYS A 119 -16.76 -13.81 12.07
CA LYS A 119 -16.60 -15.27 12.03
C LYS A 119 -15.17 -15.71 11.64
N LEU A 120 -14.30 -14.76 11.30
CA LEU A 120 -12.92 -15.06 10.91
C LEU A 120 -12.09 -15.40 12.14
N LYS A 121 -11.02 -16.17 11.94
CA LYS A 121 -9.97 -16.28 12.96
C LYS A 121 -9.05 -15.08 12.86
N MET A 122 -8.32 -14.78 13.93
CA MET A 122 -7.43 -13.62 14.01
C MET A 122 -6.37 -13.54 12.90
N HIS A 123 -5.85 -14.68 12.44
CA HIS A 123 -4.87 -14.76 11.34
C HIS A 123 -5.51 -14.77 9.95
N GLN A 124 -6.85 -14.67 9.84
CA GLN A 124 -7.57 -14.79 8.57
C GLN A 124 -8.15 -13.45 8.15
N CYS A 125 -8.24 -13.24 6.84
CA CYS A 125 -8.97 -12.13 6.25
C CYS A 125 -9.88 -12.63 5.12
N GLY A 126 -10.98 -11.94 4.87
CA GLY A 126 -11.82 -12.22 3.70
C GLY A 126 -11.31 -11.45 2.49
N LEU A 127 -10.92 -12.16 1.43
CA LEU A 127 -10.47 -11.56 0.17
C LEU A 127 -11.56 -11.76 -0.91
N PRO A 128 -12.03 -10.68 -1.56
CA PRO A 128 -12.98 -10.77 -2.67
C PRO A 128 -12.47 -11.64 -3.81
N LYS A 129 -13.35 -12.49 -4.37
CA LYS A 129 -13.01 -13.36 -5.51
C LYS A 129 -12.44 -12.59 -6.71
N GLU A 130 -13.07 -11.49 -7.09
CA GLU A 130 -12.61 -10.64 -8.23
C GLU A 130 -11.18 -10.14 -8.01
N MET A 131 -10.88 -9.64 -6.81
CA MET A 131 -9.55 -9.15 -6.45
C MET A 131 -8.53 -10.29 -6.39
N ALA A 132 -8.92 -11.43 -5.81
CA ALA A 132 -8.04 -12.58 -5.68
C ALA A 132 -7.61 -13.15 -7.05
N ILE A 133 -8.53 -13.22 -8.02
CA ILE A 133 -8.23 -13.68 -9.38
C ILE A 133 -7.16 -12.82 -10.04
N GLU A 134 -7.28 -11.49 -9.94
CA GLU A 134 -6.30 -10.57 -10.54
C GLU A 134 -4.93 -10.66 -9.84
N LEU A 135 -4.93 -10.68 -8.51
CA LEU A 135 -3.71 -10.77 -7.71
C LEU A 135 -2.93 -12.07 -7.94
N PHE A 136 -3.64 -13.20 -8.09
CA PHE A 136 -3.05 -14.52 -8.22
C PHE A 136 -3.06 -15.06 -9.66
N GLN A 137 -3.39 -14.22 -10.65
CA GLN A 137 -3.60 -14.64 -12.04
C GLN A 137 -2.48 -15.53 -12.61
N PRO A 138 -1.18 -15.20 -12.43
CA PRO A 138 -0.11 -16.04 -12.98
C PRO A 138 -0.04 -17.44 -12.33
N PHE A 139 -0.31 -17.52 -11.03
CA PHE A 139 -0.32 -18.77 -10.27
C PHE A 139 -1.47 -19.67 -10.70
N VAL A 140 -2.66 -19.08 -10.90
CA VAL A 140 -3.84 -19.78 -11.40
C VAL A 140 -3.58 -20.32 -12.80
N ILE A 141 -3.03 -19.52 -13.72
CA ILE A 141 -2.70 -19.97 -15.08
C ILE A 141 -1.72 -21.15 -15.05
N HIS A 142 -0.66 -21.04 -14.24
CA HIS A 142 0.33 -22.12 -14.10
C HIS A 142 -0.30 -23.41 -13.57
N ARG A 143 -1.19 -23.32 -12.57
CA ARG A 143 -1.86 -24.47 -11.98
C ARG A 143 -2.84 -25.14 -12.95
N LEU A 144 -3.62 -24.34 -13.69
CA LEU A 144 -4.55 -24.83 -14.72
C LEU A 144 -3.83 -25.61 -15.84
N ILE A 145 -2.66 -25.14 -16.27
CA ILE A 145 -1.83 -25.85 -17.27
C ILE A 145 -1.28 -27.14 -16.67
N ARG A 146 -0.77 -27.10 -15.43
CA ARG A 146 -0.20 -28.27 -14.76
C ARG A 146 -1.22 -29.39 -14.51
N GLN A 147 -2.49 -29.04 -14.32
CA GLN A 147 -3.60 -29.98 -14.18
C GLN A 147 -4.19 -30.45 -15.53
N ASN A 148 -3.61 -30.03 -16.67
CA ASN A 148 -4.08 -30.33 -18.03
C ASN A 148 -5.52 -29.87 -18.33
N ILE A 149 -6.03 -28.86 -17.61
CA ILE A 149 -7.35 -28.26 -17.86
C ILE A 149 -7.30 -27.38 -19.13
N VAL A 150 -6.15 -26.72 -19.35
CA VAL A 150 -5.90 -25.88 -20.53
C VAL A 150 -4.48 -26.08 -21.04
N ASN A 151 -4.35 -26.11 -22.36
CA ASN A 151 -3.06 -26.37 -23.01
C ASN A 151 -2.18 -25.11 -23.17
N ASN A 152 -2.80 -23.91 -23.18
CA ASN A 152 -2.12 -22.66 -23.54
C ASN A 152 -2.48 -21.51 -22.58
N ILE A 153 -1.53 -20.60 -22.35
CA ILE A 153 -1.73 -19.38 -21.53
C ILE A 153 -2.90 -18.54 -22.05
N LYS A 154 -3.07 -18.42 -23.37
CA LYS A 154 -4.17 -17.65 -23.98
C LYS A 154 -5.54 -18.29 -23.70
N ALA A 155 -5.61 -19.62 -23.69
CA ALA A 155 -6.82 -20.34 -23.33
C ALA A 155 -7.14 -20.15 -21.85
N ALA A 156 -6.14 -20.25 -20.98
CA ALA A 156 -6.28 -19.99 -19.54
C ALA A 156 -6.83 -18.58 -19.26
N LYS A 157 -6.28 -17.54 -19.91
CA LYS A 157 -6.80 -16.17 -19.77
C LYS A 157 -8.25 -16.03 -20.20
N LYS A 158 -8.65 -16.71 -21.29
CA LYS A 158 -10.05 -16.71 -21.76
C LYS A 158 -10.99 -17.42 -20.78
N LEU A 159 -10.52 -18.50 -20.16
CA LEU A 159 -11.25 -19.27 -19.16
C LEU A 159 -11.45 -18.45 -17.87
N ILE A 160 -10.39 -17.77 -17.40
CA ILE A 160 -10.45 -16.83 -16.27
C ILE A 160 -11.45 -15.70 -16.54
N GLN A 161 -11.47 -15.14 -17.75
CA GLN A 161 -12.44 -14.08 -18.11
C GLN A 161 -13.90 -14.55 -18.13
N LYS A 162 -14.15 -15.84 -18.41
CA LYS A 162 -15.51 -16.40 -18.36
C LYS A 162 -15.99 -16.62 -16.92
N GLY A 163 -15.07 -16.79 -15.97
CA GLY A 163 -15.39 -17.04 -14.58
C GLY A 163 -15.95 -18.44 -14.31
N ASP A 164 -15.45 -19.46 -15.02
CA ASP A 164 -15.88 -20.86 -14.83
C ASP A 164 -15.57 -21.35 -13.38
N ASP A 165 -16.43 -22.21 -12.84
CA ASP A 165 -16.32 -22.72 -11.47
C ASP A 165 -15.00 -23.48 -11.21
N GLU A 166 -14.45 -24.13 -12.24
CA GLU A 166 -13.15 -24.79 -12.16
C GLU A 166 -12.01 -23.82 -11.79
N VAL A 167 -12.06 -22.58 -12.31
CA VAL A 167 -11.07 -21.54 -11.96
C VAL A 167 -11.16 -21.18 -10.50
N MET A 168 -12.38 -21.11 -9.95
CA MET A 168 -12.59 -20.76 -8.55
C MET A 168 -12.06 -21.86 -7.62
N GLN A 169 -12.21 -23.13 -8.00
CA GLN A 169 -11.63 -24.25 -7.26
C GLN A 169 -10.10 -24.19 -7.29
N VAL A 170 -9.51 -23.97 -8.45
CA VAL A 170 -8.05 -23.83 -8.60
C VAL A 170 -7.51 -22.61 -7.84
N LEU A 171 -8.25 -21.50 -7.85
CA LEU A 171 -7.90 -20.31 -7.09
C LEU A 171 -7.88 -20.60 -5.57
N GLN A 172 -8.87 -21.34 -5.07
CA GLN A 172 -8.93 -21.74 -3.66
C GLN A 172 -7.70 -22.59 -3.27
N GLU A 173 -7.28 -23.53 -4.12
CA GLU A 173 -6.06 -24.33 -3.90
C GLU A 173 -4.79 -23.46 -3.91
N VAL A 174 -4.70 -22.47 -4.80
CA VAL A 174 -3.53 -21.60 -4.92
C VAL A 174 -3.39 -20.66 -3.72
N ILE A 175 -4.52 -20.18 -3.19
CA ILE A 175 -4.55 -19.26 -2.05
C ILE A 175 -4.31 -19.97 -0.73
N GLU A 176 -4.67 -21.25 -0.64
CA GLU A 176 -4.45 -22.04 0.57
C GLU A 176 -2.95 -22.10 0.90
N GLY A 177 -2.59 -21.58 2.08
CA GLY A 177 -1.19 -21.51 2.51
C GLY A 177 -0.39 -20.34 1.94
N HIS A 178 -0.99 -19.44 1.15
CA HIS A 178 -0.31 -18.25 0.62
C HIS A 178 -0.73 -16.97 1.40
N PRO A 179 0.10 -16.47 2.34
CA PRO A 179 -0.27 -15.29 3.13
C PRO A 179 -0.29 -14.02 2.26
N ILE A 180 -1.17 -13.07 2.59
CA ILE A 180 -1.19 -11.73 2.00
C ILE A 180 -0.90 -10.68 3.06
N LEU A 181 -0.41 -9.51 2.66
CA LEU A 181 -0.19 -8.38 3.55
C LEU A 181 -1.33 -7.38 3.39
N LEU A 182 -1.94 -6.98 4.51
CA LEU A 182 -2.86 -5.86 4.57
C LEU A 182 -2.16 -4.64 5.15
N ASN A 183 -2.42 -3.47 4.56
CA ASN A 183 -1.88 -2.19 5.00
C ASN A 183 -2.96 -1.11 4.97
N ARG A 184 -3.03 -0.29 6.03
CA ARG A 184 -3.83 0.93 6.07
C ARG A 184 -2.92 2.15 6.13
N ALA A 185 -3.18 3.11 5.25
CA ALA A 185 -2.52 4.41 5.28
C ALA A 185 -3.31 5.39 6.17
N PRO A 186 -2.65 6.22 6.99
CA PRO A 186 -1.20 6.32 7.20
C PRO A 186 -0.64 5.20 8.10
N THR A 187 0.51 4.63 7.73
CA THR A 187 1.20 3.62 8.53
C THR A 187 2.12 4.30 9.56
N LEU A 188 1.71 4.33 10.83
CA LEU A 188 2.46 5.01 11.90
C LEU A 188 3.48 4.11 12.61
N HIS A 189 3.23 2.81 12.62
CA HIS A 189 4.07 1.81 13.28
C HIS A 189 3.97 0.46 12.57
N ARG A 190 4.85 -0.49 12.92
CA ARG A 190 4.95 -1.79 12.23
C ARG A 190 3.62 -2.57 12.18
N LEU A 191 2.76 -2.45 13.20
CA LEU A 191 1.47 -3.17 13.23
C LEU A 191 0.44 -2.65 12.22
N GLY A 192 0.71 -1.52 11.54
CA GLY A 192 -0.10 -1.06 10.43
C GLY A 192 0.10 -1.86 9.14
N ILE A 193 0.99 -2.86 9.15
CA ILE A 193 1.11 -3.89 8.12
C ILE A 193 1.16 -5.24 8.81
N GLN A 194 0.22 -6.13 8.50
CA GLN A 194 0.19 -7.49 9.02
C GLN A 194 -0.14 -8.49 7.93
N ALA A 195 0.32 -9.73 8.12
CA ALA A 195 0.01 -10.84 7.24
C ALA A 195 -1.24 -11.60 7.71
N PHE A 196 -2.02 -12.05 6.73
CA PHE A 196 -3.23 -12.83 6.94
C PHE A 196 -3.30 -13.97 5.93
N GLU A 197 -3.93 -15.07 6.33
CA GLU A 197 -4.35 -16.13 5.41
C GLU A 197 -5.66 -15.70 4.73
N PRO A 198 -5.72 -15.67 3.38
CA PRO A 198 -6.91 -15.22 2.68
C PRO A 198 -7.97 -16.32 2.69
N LYS A 199 -9.21 -15.93 2.95
CA LYS A 199 -10.41 -16.73 2.68
C LYS A 199 -11.20 -16.06 1.57
N LEU A 200 -11.55 -16.81 0.54
CA LEU A 200 -12.38 -16.28 -0.53
C LEU A 200 -13.77 -15.94 0.01
N VAL A 201 -14.19 -14.69 -0.21
CA VAL A 201 -15.52 -14.21 0.17
C VAL A 201 -16.25 -13.66 -1.05
N GLY A 202 -17.57 -13.71 -1.00
CA GLY A 202 -18.42 -13.00 -1.96
C GLY A 202 -18.37 -11.48 -1.77
N GLY A 203 -18.82 -10.75 -2.79
CA GLY A 203 -18.82 -9.28 -2.79
C GLY A 203 -17.47 -8.69 -3.20
N ARG A 204 -17.28 -7.40 -2.89
CA ARG A 204 -16.09 -6.61 -3.29
C ARG A 204 -15.30 -6.02 -2.13
N ALA A 205 -15.76 -6.19 -0.90
CA ALA A 205 -15.12 -5.64 0.30
C ALA A 205 -14.24 -6.68 0.99
N ILE A 206 -13.13 -6.21 1.59
CA ILE A 206 -12.22 -7.04 2.37
C ILE A 206 -12.83 -7.24 3.76
N GLN A 207 -12.93 -8.47 4.23
CA GLN A 207 -13.39 -8.73 5.60
C GLN A 207 -12.20 -8.74 6.55
N LEU A 208 -12.26 -7.90 7.59
CA LEU A 208 -11.21 -7.78 8.61
C LEU A 208 -11.72 -8.27 9.96
N HIS A 209 -10.84 -8.92 10.71
CA HIS A 209 -11.15 -9.35 12.07
C HIS A 209 -11.27 -8.13 13.02
N PRO A 210 -12.31 -8.02 13.87
CA PRO A 210 -12.52 -6.83 14.70
C PRO A 210 -11.35 -6.55 15.67
N LEU A 211 -10.74 -7.59 16.27
CA LEU A 211 -9.62 -7.42 17.21
C LEU A 211 -8.33 -6.84 16.60
N VAL A 212 -8.16 -6.84 15.28
CA VAL A 212 -6.97 -6.23 14.65
C VAL A 212 -7.19 -4.76 14.27
N CYS A 213 -8.42 -4.27 14.33
CA CYS A 213 -8.77 -2.89 13.95
C CYS A 213 -7.99 -1.83 14.75
N PRO A 214 -7.77 -1.96 16.08
CA PRO A 214 -6.96 -1.01 16.83
C PRO A 214 -5.52 -0.88 16.31
N ALA A 215 -4.91 -2.00 15.89
CA ALA A 215 -3.55 -2.01 15.33
C ALA A 215 -3.46 -1.27 13.99
N PHE A 216 -4.52 -1.27 13.19
CA PHE A 216 -4.57 -0.48 11.96
C PHE A 216 -5.14 0.93 12.15
N ASN A 217 -5.58 1.25 13.37
CA ASN A 217 -6.40 2.42 13.69
C ASN A 217 -7.60 2.56 12.73
N ALA A 218 -8.21 1.42 12.38
CA ALA A 218 -9.24 1.32 11.35
C ALA A 218 -10.64 1.22 11.95
N ASP A 219 -11.62 1.77 11.23
CA ASP A 219 -13.04 1.58 11.49
C ASP A 219 -13.75 1.08 10.21
N PHE A 220 -15.08 1.01 10.22
CA PHE A 220 -15.88 0.44 9.15
C PHE A 220 -16.84 1.46 8.51
N ASP A 221 -16.47 2.74 8.49
CA ASP A 221 -17.31 3.83 7.95
C ASP A 221 -17.05 4.15 6.46
N GLY A 222 -16.10 3.45 5.84
CA GLY A 222 -15.64 3.71 4.48
C GLY A 222 -14.12 3.57 4.29
N ASP A 223 -13.40 3.31 5.38
CA ASP A 223 -11.97 2.99 5.39
C ASP A 223 -11.56 1.95 4.32
N GLN A 224 -10.37 2.15 3.75
CA GLN A 224 -9.82 1.31 2.69
C GLN A 224 -8.48 0.74 3.10
N MET A 225 -8.23 -0.51 2.69
CA MET A 225 -6.94 -1.18 2.89
C MET A 225 -6.32 -1.58 1.56
N ALA A 226 -5.00 -1.46 1.50
CA ALA A 226 -4.20 -2.02 0.43
C ALA A 226 -3.85 -3.48 0.76
N VAL A 227 -3.82 -4.31 -0.29
CA VAL A 227 -3.42 -5.72 -0.25
C VAL A 227 -2.14 -5.86 -1.06
N HIS A 228 -1.17 -6.62 -0.57
CA HIS A 228 0.04 -6.99 -1.29
C HIS A 228 0.30 -8.49 -1.19
N VAL A 229 0.76 -9.09 -2.29
CA VAL A 229 1.04 -10.54 -2.35
C VAL A 229 2.56 -10.77 -2.31
N PRO A 230 3.09 -11.44 -1.27
CA PRO A 230 4.49 -11.87 -1.26
C PRO A 230 4.70 -12.97 -2.30
N LEU A 231 5.67 -12.80 -3.20
CA LEU A 231 5.91 -13.75 -4.30
C LEU A 231 7.01 -14.77 -3.97
N ALA A 232 8.15 -14.30 -3.48
CA ALA A 232 9.28 -15.15 -3.11
C ALA A 232 8.96 -16.03 -1.90
N LEU A 233 9.55 -17.24 -1.84
CA LEU A 233 9.32 -18.18 -0.75
C LEU A 233 9.81 -17.62 0.59
N GLU A 234 10.92 -16.89 0.57
CA GLU A 234 11.50 -16.20 1.72
C GLU A 234 10.53 -15.15 2.25
N ALA A 235 9.92 -14.35 1.36
CA ALA A 235 8.95 -13.33 1.73
C ALA A 235 7.64 -13.94 2.28
N GLN A 236 7.19 -15.05 1.71
CA GLN A 236 6.03 -15.79 2.23
C GLN A 236 6.32 -16.35 3.63
N THR A 237 7.53 -16.86 3.84
CA THR A 237 7.98 -17.39 5.14
C THR A 237 8.09 -16.28 6.17
N GLU A 238 8.68 -15.14 5.81
CA GLU A 238 8.76 -13.95 6.65
C GLU A 238 7.37 -13.44 7.04
N ALA A 239 6.44 -13.37 6.09
CA ALA A 239 5.06 -12.97 6.34
C ALA A 239 4.40 -13.90 7.37
N ARG A 240 4.57 -15.22 7.22
CA ARG A 240 3.99 -16.23 8.11
C ARG A 240 4.62 -16.24 9.51
N MET A 241 5.93 -16.09 9.61
CA MET A 241 6.64 -16.20 10.89
C MET A 241 6.64 -14.88 11.67
N LEU A 242 6.83 -13.74 11.01
CA LEU A 242 7.05 -12.45 11.68
C LEU A 242 5.82 -11.54 11.62
N MET A 243 5.09 -11.55 10.50
CA MET A 243 4.05 -10.54 10.25
C MET A 243 2.63 -11.04 10.51
N LEU A 244 2.43 -12.35 10.72
CA LEU A 244 1.11 -12.94 10.94
C LEU A 244 0.40 -12.26 12.11
N ALA A 245 -0.86 -11.88 11.91
CA ALA A 245 -1.62 -11.10 12.90
C ALA A 245 -1.69 -11.77 14.28
N SER A 246 -1.74 -13.11 14.33
CA SER A 246 -1.74 -13.88 15.58
C SER A 246 -0.43 -13.79 16.38
N ASN A 247 0.68 -13.41 15.76
CA ASN A 247 1.98 -13.28 16.43
C ASN A 247 2.14 -11.87 17.03
N ASN A 248 1.36 -10.92 16.54
CA ASN A 248 1.49 -9.50 16.82
C ASN A 248 0.42 -9.00 17.82
N ILE A 249 0.33 -9.69 18.96
CA ILE A 249 -0.67 -9.46 20.03
C ILE A 249 -0.29 -8.28 20.93
N LEU A 250 1.02 -8.03 21.12
CA LEU A 250 1.54 -7.02 22.05
C LEU A 250 2.03 -5.78 21.30
N SER A 251 1.82 -4.62 21.93
CA SER A 251 2.43 -3.35 21.53
C SER A 251 3.95 -3.44 21.65
N PRO A 252 4.72 -3.13 20.60
CA PRO A 252 6.18 -3.11 20.67
C PRO A 252 6.72 -2.01 21.59
N ALA A 253 5.92 -0.98 21.88
CA ALA A 253 6.32 0.19 22.66
C ALA A 253 6.14 -0.03 24.18
N THR A 254 5.03 -0.65 24.59
CA THR A 254 4.66 -0.80 26.01
C THR A 254 4.64 -2.25 26.49
N GLY A 255 4.59 -3.23 25.59
CA GLY A 255 4.39 -4.63 25.93
C GLY A 255 2.94 -4.99 26.29
N GLU A 256 2.02 -4.03 26.26
CA GLU A 256 0.60 -4.26 26.55
C GLU A 256 -0.13 -4.93 25.37
N PRO A 257 -1.17 -5.73 25.61
CA PRO A 257 -1.97 -6.32 24.54
C PRO A 257 -2.70 -5.24 23.72
N ILE A 258 -2.52 -5.26 22.40
CA ILE A 258 -3.22 -4.33 21.48
C ILE A 258 -4.55 -4.91 20.97
N VAL A 259 -4.75 -6.21 21.13
CA VAL A 259 -5.88 -6.97 20.58
C VAL A 259 -6.96 -7.20 21.63
N THR A 260 -7.16 -6.20 22.48
CA THR A 260 -8.17 -6.23 23.53
C THR A 260 -9.58 -6.14 22.94
N PRO A 261 -10.55 -6.88 23.49
CA PRO A 261 -11.94 -6.73 23.08
C PRO A 261 -12.40 -5.28 23.25
N SER A 262 -13.14 -4.77 22.28
CA SER A 262 -13.67 -3.40 22.27
C SER A 262 -15.19 -3.39 22.27
N GLN A 263 -15.76 -2.27 22.73
CA GLN A 263 -17.18 -1.91 22.61
C GLN A 263 -18.13 -3.08 22.93
N ASP A 264 -18.77 -3.66 21.91
CA ASP A 264 -19.78 -4.72 22.05
C ASP A 264 -19.27 -5.96 22.80
N MET A 265 -18.02 -6.36 22.59
CA MET A 265 -17.44 -7.52 23.28
C MET A 265 -17.29 -7.27 24.78
N VAL A 266 -16.93 -6.04 25.15
CA VAL A 266 -16.81 -5.61 26.55
C VAL A 266 -18.20 -5.51 27.17
N LEU A 267 -19.16 -4.90 26.47
CA LEU A 267 -20.53 -4.76 26.96
C LEU A 267 -21.21 -6.11 27.16
N GLY A 268 -21.05 -7.04 26.21
CA GLY A 268 -21.59 -8.40 26.34
C GLY A 268 -20.97 -9.16 27.50
N SER A 269 -19.64 -9.09 27.65
CA SER A 269 -18.94 -9.73 28.78
C SER A 269 -19.37 -9.12 30.12
N TYR A 270 -19.50 -7.79 30.18
CA TYR A 270 -19.98 -7.09 31.37
C TYR A 270 -21.41 -7.48 31.72
N TYR A 271 -22.32 -7.47 30.74
CA TYR A 271 -23.71 -7.85 30.96
C TYR A 271 -23.85 -9.29 31.49
N LEU A 272 -23.06 -10.23 30.95
CA LEU A 272 -23.07 -11.63 31.37
C LEU A 272 -22.44 -11.86 32.77
N THR A 273 -21.52 -10.99 33.21
CA THR A 273 -20.78 -11.16 34.47
C THR A 273 -21.24 -10.23 35.59
N ALA A 274 -22.06 -9.23 35.28
CA ALA A 274 -22.63 -8.31 36.27
C ALA A 274 -23.65 -9.02 37.17
N LEU A 275 -23.59 -8.72 38.47
CA LEU A 275 -24.64 -9.14 39.40
C LEU A 275 -25.90 -8.32 39.13
N GLN A 276 -27.03 -9.01 38.96
CA GLN A 276 -28.31 -8.32 38.82
C GLN A 276 -28.61 -7.49 40.08
N PRO A 277 -29.26 -6.31 39.97
CA PRO A 277 -29.56 -5.45 41.11
C PRO A 277 -30.34 -6.13 42.25
N ASN A 278 -31.17 -7.12 41.90
CA ASN A 278 -32.00 -7.88 42.84
C ASN A 278 -31.34 -9.20 43.28
N PHE A 279 -30.08 -9.43 42.92
CA PHE A 279 -29.36 -10.64 43.26
C PHE A 279 -29.11 -10.72 44.77
N LYS A 280 -29.81 -11.64 45.43
CA LYS A 280 -29.56 -11.99 46.83
C LYS A 280 -28.53 -13.10 46.88
N LYS A 281 -27.37 -12.83 47.48
CA LYS A 281 -26.34 -13.84 47.71
C LYS A 281 -26.95 -14.98 48.57
N PRO A 282 -26.84 -16.26 48.14
CA PRO A 282 -27.34 -17.37 48.92
C PRO A 282 -26.66 -17.41 50.30
N LYS A 283 -27.41 -17.83 51.33
CA LYS A 283 -26.86 -17.98 52.68
C LYS A 283 -25.87 -19.15 52.70
N PHE A 284 -24.88 -19.08 53.59
CA PHE A 284 -23.95 -20.20 53.78
C PHE A 284 -24.71 -21.47 54.15
N GLY A 285 -24.52 -22.56 53.38
CA GLY A 285 -25.22 -23.83 53.54
C GLY A 285 -26.51 -23.99 52.72
N ASP A 286 -26.92 -22.98 51.93
CA ASP A 286 -28.06 -23.07 51.02
C ASP A 286 -27.62 -23.70 49.67
N ASN A 287 -28.00 -24.97 49.47
CA ASN A 287 -27.67 -25.73 48.26
C ASN A 287 -28.78 -25.73 47.20
N GLN A 288 -29.87 -24.96 47.39
CA GLN A 288 -31.04 -25.00 46.48
C GLN A 288 -30.73 -24.54 45.06
N LYS A 289 -29.68 -23.72 44.88
CA LYS A 289 -29.23 -23.19 43.59
C LYS A 289 -27.78 -23.56 43.28
N THR A 290 -27.30 -24.65 43.86
CA THR A 290 -25.96 -25.17 43.61
C THR A 290 -26.02 -26.20 42.50
N TYR A 291 -25.19 -26.01 41.48
CA TYR A 291 -25.05 -26.90 40.33
C TYR A 291 -23.74 -27.66 40.43
N ALA A 292 -23.72 -28.92 39.98
CA ALA A 292 -22.52 -29.76 40.05
C ALA A 292 -21.54 -29.45 38.91
N SER A 293 -22.05 -29.04 37.76
CA SER A 293 -21.27 -28.74 36.56
C SER A 293 -21.80 -27.52 35.80
N LEU A 294 -20.99 -27.03 34.86
CA LEU A 294 -21.38 -25.94 33.95
C LEU A 294 -22.47 -26.39 32.96
N GLU A 295 -22.54 -27.68 32.63
CA GLU A 295 -23.60 -28.26 31.80
C GLU A 295 -24.96 -28.18 32.50
N ASP A 296 -25.01 -28.49 33.81
CA ASP A 296 -26.25 -28.38 34.60
C ASP A 296 -26.77 -26.93 34.63
N VAL A 297 -25.85 -25.96 34.66
CA VAL A 297 -26.20 -24.53 34.61
C VAL A 297 -26.80 -24.17 33.23
N PHE A 298 -26.25 -24.68 32.14
CA PHE A 298 -26.82 -24.48 30.80
C PHE A 298 -28.21 -25.09 30.67
N PHE A 299 -28.39 -26.35 31.08
CA PHE A 299 -29.71 -26.98 31.08
C PHE A 299 -30.72 -26.19 31.90
N ALA A 300 -30.34 -25.74 33.10
CA ALA A 300 -31.23 -24.96 33.96
C ALA A 300 -31.57 -23.57 33.38
N PHE A 301 -30.65 -22.96 32.63
CA PHE A 301 -30.90 -21.72 31.90
C PHE A 301 -31.85 -21.93 30.71
N GLU A 302 -31.66 -23.00 29.93
CA GLU A 302 -32.54 -23.36 28.80
C GLU A 302 -33.97 -23.66 29.27
N ASP A 303 -34.10 -24.36 30.40
CA ASP A 303 -35.38 -24.65 31.08
C ASP A 303 -35.98 -23.42 31.79
N LYS A 304 -35.35 -22.23 31.68
CA LYS A 304 -35.76 -20.97 32.32
C LYS A 304 -35.89 -21.04 33.85
N ARG A 305 -35.13 -21.93 34.49
CA ARG A 305 -35.04 -22.03 35.97
C ARG A 305 -33.99 -21.08 36.53
N VAL A 306 -33.08 -20.60 35.68
CA VAL A 306 -32.03 -19.60 35.99
C VAL A 306 -32.11 -18.49 34.94
N GLY A 307 -32.19 -17.23 35.38
CA GLY A 307 -32.30 -16.05 34.50
C GLY A 307 -33.05 -14.91 35.16
#